data_AF-A0A6L6HTT4-F1
#
_entry.id   AF-A0A6L6HTT4-F1
#
_cell.length_a   1.000
_cell.length_b   1.000
_cell.length_c   1.000
_cell.angle_alpha   90.00
_cell.angle_beta   90.00
_cell.angle_gamma   90.00
#
_symmetry.space_group_name_H-M   'P 1'
#
loop_
_entity.id
_entity.type
_entity.pdbx_description
1 polymer ?
#
loop_
_entity_poly.entity_id
_entity_poly.type
_entity_poly.pdbx_seq_one_letter_code
_entity_poly.pdbx_strand_id
1 'polypeptide(L)'
;MSHASADERYFATLVNQARRAEGLAPLTLEKRLNDSSGAHSRWMLNADVFSHTGQGGSSARERIEAARFDLAGSWMTAENIAYVSIRGEGDLRDEIRQLHQNLMNSPGHRANIMGDAAFVGIGLEVGFMTVGGRDYKVLMATQNFADTDGQLRLDNGSFLRVAEPQPNTAMQTRAAWEQGFDGRAFAADAPGTARNDDYRLGAGNDSVAAGDGNDWVAGRAGNDILRGAAGHDRLIGAGGSDVLDGGPGNDTLQGGDGLDRLSGGTGNDMLWGDAGNDSLWAADGSDRLLGGLGNDVLAGGTGNDWLSGDAGHDTLSGGEGNDMLRGGAGRDLLNGGAGADSFVFSIGSGADTVQGYQHGIDRLIIDADRLDADPAVFMRDHMARTAAGIVIDLGGGDRILVAGQTLTVEGVANDIFGF
;
A
#
# COMPACT_ATOMS: atom_id res chain seq x y z
N MET A 1 3.63 -0.74 32.32
CA MET A 1 3.00 0.50 32.81
C MET A 1 3.95 1.68 32.55
N SER A 2 3.51 2.66 31.77
CA SER A 2 3.44 4.07 32.21
C SER A 2 2.40 4.74 31.31
N HIS A 3 1.20 4.91 31.85
CA HIS A 3 0.22 5.83 31.27
C HIS A 3 0.80 7.24 31.38
N ALA A 4 0.47 8.12 30.44
CA ALA A 4 0.79 9.55 30.49
C ALA A 4 0.63 10.11 31.92
N SER A 5 1.42 11.12 32.30
CA SER A 5 1.33 11.71 33.63
C SER A 5 -0.07 12.33 33.87
N ALA A 6 -0.39 12.63 35.12
CA ALA A 6 -1.65 13.34 35.44
C ALA A 6 -1.71 14.70 34.73
N ASP A 7 -0.56 15.33 34.55
CA ASP A 7 -0.42 16.65 33.92
C ASP A 7 -0.50 16.57 32.40
N GLU A 8 0.05 15.54 31.77
CA GLU A 8 -0.09 15.28 30.33
C GLU A 8 -1.55 14.98 29.97
N ARG A 9 -2.26 14.17 30.78
CA ARG A 9 -3.70 13.95 30.62
C ARG A 9 -4.52 15.23 30.82
N TYR A 10 -4.12 16.06 31.78
CA TYR A 10 -4.76 17.35 32.00
C TYR A 10 -4.59 18.25 30.77
N PHE A 11 -3.39 18.30 30.20
CA PHE A 11 -3.12 19.07 28.99
C PHE A 11 -3.90 18.55 27.78
N ALA A 12 -3.95 17.22 27.57
CA ALA A 12 -4.78 16.61 26.53
C ALA A 12 -6.27 16.96 26.70
N THR A 13 -6.75 17.09 27.94
CA THR A 13 -8.13 17.51 28.23
C THR A 13 -8.39 18.94 27.75
N LEU A 14 -7.46 19.88 27.97
CA LEU A 14 -7.58 21.26 27.47
C LEU A 14 -7.61 21.31 25.93
N VAL A 15 -6.73 20.56 25.27
CA VAL A 15 -6.69 20.42 23.80
C VAL A 15 -8.04 19.90 23.27
N ASN A 16 -8.58 18.84 23.86
CA ASN A 16 -9.86 18.26 23.45
C ASN A 16 -11.08 19.07 23.84
N GLN A 17 -10.97 19.99 24.81
CA GLN A 17 -12.01 20.98 25.08
C GLN A 17 -12.04 22.05 23.99
N ALA A 18 -10.88 22.55 23.57
CA ALA A 18 -10.76 23.52 22.49
C ALA A 18 -11.29 22.95 21.16
N ARG A 19 -10.90 21.72 20.80
CA ARG A 19 -11.40 21.04 19.58
C ARG A 19 -12.93 20.88 19.58
N ARG A 20 -13.50 20.46 20.72
CA ARG A 20 -14.96 20.32 20.87
C ARG A 20 -15.70 21.65 20.73
N ALA A 21 -15.12 22.76 21.18
CA ALA A 21 -15.72 24.08 21.00
C ALA A 21 -15.83 24.50 19.52
N GLU A 22 -14.99 23.92 18.65
CA GLU A 22 -14.97 24.14 17.20
C GLU A 22 -15.68 23.00 16.42
N GLY A 23 -16.35 22.07 17.12
CA GLY A 23 -17.07 20.95 16.49
C GLY A 23 -16.19 19.81 15.99
N LEU A 24 -14.91 19.76 16.37
CA LEU A 24 -13.96 18.73 15.94
C LEU A 24 -13.94 17.51 16.88
N ALA A 25 -13.60 16.34 16.31
CA ALA A 25 -13.42 15.10 17.07
C ALA A 25 -12.25 15.22 18.08
N PRO A 26 -12.34 14.61 19.27
CA PRO A 26 -11.25 14.62 20.24
C PRO A 26 -10.08 13.75 19.76
N LEU A 27 -8.86 14.19 20.07
CA LEU A 27 -7.62 13.44 19.87
C LEU A 27 -7.48 12.33 20.91
N THR A 28 -7.05 11.16 20.47
CA THR A 28 -6.68 10.05 21.36
C THR A 28 -5.24 10.22 21.81
N LEU A 29 -5.00 10.15 23.13
CA LEU A 29 -3.64 10.19 23.66
C LEU A 29 -2.97 8.83 23.40
N GLU A 30 -1.86 8.82 22.67
CA GLU A 30 -1.12 7.60 22.32
C GLU A 30 0.25 7.54 23.01
N LYS A 31 0.58 6.37 23.55
CA LYS A 31 1.75 6.17 24.42
C LYS A 31 3.08 6.40 23.70
N ARG A 32 3.29 5.83 22.52
CA ARG A 32 4.55 5.95 21.79
C ARG A 32 4.79 7.37 21.29
N LEU A 33 3.74 8.05 20.83
CA LEU A 33 3.81 9.48 20.58
C LEU A 33 4.18 10.25 21.85
N ASN A 34 3.59 9.89 22.99
CA ASN A 34 3.89 10.52 24.29
C ASN A 34 5.36 10.28 24.70
N ASP A 35 5.87 9.07 24.51
CA ASP A 35 7.27 8.71 24.77
C ASP A 35 8.23 9.50 23.87
N SER A 36 7.91 9.63 22.58
CA SER A 36 8.65 10.45 21.60
C SER A 36 8.68 11.92 22.00
N SER A 37 7.51 12.50 22.30
CA SER A 37 7.38 13.88 22.75
C SER A 37 8.16 14.13 24.04
N GLY A 38 8.08 13.21 25.02
CA GLY A 38 8.81 13.32 26.29
C GLY A 38 10.32 13.22 26.09
N ALA A 39 10.78 12.32 25.22
CA ALA A 39 12.20 12.23 24.87
C ALA A 39 12.73 13.52 24.23
N HIS A 40 11.96 14.15 23.33
CA HIS A 40 12.35 15.41 22.69
C HIS A 40 12.37 16.59 23.68
N SER A 41 11.36 16.72 24.54
CA SER A 41 11.35 17.73 25.60
C SER A 41 12.55 17.60 26.56
N ARG A 42 12.89 16.38 26.98
CA ARG A 42 14.10 16.13 27.81
C ARG A 42 15.38 16.50 27.07
N TRP A 43 15.47 16.13 25.80
CA TRP A 43 16.65 16.41 25.00
C TRP A 43 16.87 17.92 24.84
N MET A 44 15.82 18.68 24.52
CA MET A 44 15.88 20.14 24.39
C MET A 44 16.37 20.82 25.67
N LEU A 45 15.89 20.38 26.84
CA LEU A 45 16.39 20.85 28.15
C LEU A 45 17.86 20.48 28.39
N ASN A 46 18.24 19.24 28.13
CA ASN A 46 19.59 18.75 28.38
C ASN A 46 20.63 19.38 27.45
N ALA A 47 20.24 19.68 26.21
CA ALA A 47 21.09 20.28 25.19
C ALA A 47 21.00 21.81 25.16
N ASP A 48 20.17 22.42 26.02
CA ASP A 48 19.93 23.86 26.10
C ASP A 48 19.57 24.47 24.74
N VAL A 49 18.63 23.83 24.05
CA VAL A 49 18.20 24.17 22.69
C VAL A 49 16.68 24.16 22.59
N PHE A 50 16.12 25.04 21.77
CA PHE A 50 14.69 25.06 21.46
C PHE A 50 14.51 24.93 19.94
N SER A 51 14.23 23.71 19.47
CA SER A 51 14.22 23.38 18.04
C SER A 51 13.31 22.19 17.73
N HIS A 52 12.68 22.23 16.55
CA HIS A 52 11.98 21.08 15.96
C HIS A 52 12.96 19.98 15.50
N THR A 53 14.20 20.37 15.19
CA THR A 53 15.27 19.43 14.84
C THR A 53 15.90 18.88 16.12
N GLY A 54 15.80 17.56 16.27
CA GLY A 54 16.24 16.81 17.44
C GLY A 54 17.70 16.36 17.37
N GLN A 55 18.07 15.46 18.29
CA GLN A 55 19.41 14.89 18.39
C GLN A 55 19.85 14.30 17.05
N GLY A 56 21.10 14.59 16.65
CA GLY A 56 21.68 14.10 15.40
C GLY A 56 21.06 14.69 14.13
N GLY A 57 20.23 15.75 14.22
CA GLY A 57 19.55 16.33 13.07
C GLY A 57 18.17 15.73 12.77
N SER A 58 17.65 14.85 13.65
CA SER A 58 16.37 14.17 13.44
C SER A 58 15.18 15.12 13.31
N SER A 59 14.30 14.83 12.37
CA SER A 59 12.96 15.41 12.25
C SER A 59 12.00 14.83 13.29
N ALA A 60 10.86 15.48 13.48
CA ALA A 60 9.79 14.96 14.36
C ALA A 60 9.30 13.57 13.88
N ARG A 61 9.18 13.38 12.56
CA ARG A 61 8.80 12.10 11.95
C ARG A 61 9.77 10.97 12.33
N GLU A 62 11.07 11.17 12.14
CA GLU A 62 12.07 10.16 12.48
C GLU A 62 12.06 9.82 13.97
N ARG A 63 11.78 10.79 14.85
CA ARG A 63 11.63 10.54 16.30
C ARG A 63 10.37 9.74 16.62
N ILE A 64 9.26 10.03 15.95
CA ILE A 64 7.98 9.30 16.09
C ILE A 64 8.14 7.85 15.62
N GLU A 65 8.77 7.64 14.46
CA GLU A 65 9.10 6.31 13.91
C GLU A 65 10.08 5.55 14.83
N ALA A 66 11.09 6.22 15.39
CA ALA A 66 12.03 5.62 16.35
C ALA A 66 11.36 5.21 17.68
N ALA A 67 10.30 5.90 18.08
CA ALA A 67 9.44 5.49 19.21
C ALA A 67 8.50 4.34 18.85
N ARG A 68 8.62 3.79 17.63
CA ARG A 68 7.79 2.72 17.06
C ARG A 68 6.33 3.11 16.89
N PHE A 69 6.05 4.40 16.74
CA PHE A 69 4.74 4.85 16.27
C PHE A 69 4.75 4.80 14.74
N ASP A 70 3.78 4.09 14.18
CA ASP A 70 3.77 3.80 12.76
C ASP A 70 2.97 4.83 11.99
N LEU A 71 3.59 5.39 10.96
CA LEU A 71 3.01 6.44 10.13
C LEU A 71 2.90 5.89 8.71
N ALA A 72 1.68 5.64 8.25
CA ALA A 72 1.43 5.25 6.86
C ALA A 72 1.41 6.50 5.94
N GLY A 73 2.01 6.38 4.76
CA GLY A 73 1.91 7.39 3.70
C GLY A 73 2.59 8.74 3.98
N SER A 74 2.21 9.73 3.17
CA SER A 74 2.73 11.11 3.16
C SER A 74 1.97 12.06 4.11
N TRP A 75 1.11 11.54 4.98
CA TRP A 75 0.23 12.34 5.82
C TRP A 75 0.86 12.73 7.16
N MET A 76 0.37 13.83 7.72
CA MET A 76 1.13 14.78 8.53
C MET A 76 1.54 14.26 9.92
N THR A 77 2.85 14.28 10.20
CA THR A 77 3.34 14.51 11.56
C THR A 77 3.43 16.01 11.76
N ALA A 78 2.58 16.59 12.59
CA ALA A 78 2.77 17.96 13.05
C ALA A 78 3.41 17.94 14.44
N GLU A 79 4.29 18.90 14.70
CA GLU A 79 4.88 19.07 16.01
C GLU A 79 4.63 20.50 16.49
N ASN A 80 4.14 20.63 17.73
CA ASN A 80 4.22 21.87 18.46
C ASN A 80 5.27 21.73 19.55
N ILE A 81 6.18 22.69 19.64
CA ILE A 81 7.06 22.85 20.80
C ILE A 81 6.74 24.19 21.49
N ALA A 82 6.72 24.18 22.81
CA ALA A 82 6.51 25.38 23.59
C ALA A 82 7.20 25.27 24.95
N TYR A 83 7.47 26.43 25.54
CA TYR A 83 7.84 26.49 26.94
C TYR A 83 7.21 27.71 27.61
N VAL A 84 7.06 27.64 28.93
CA VAL A 84 6.71 28.79 29.77
C VAL A 84 7.67 28.85 30.95
N SER A 85 8.05 30.06 31.37
CA SER A 85 8.82 30.26 32.59
C SER A 85 7.97 29.91 33.80
N ILE A 86 8.49 29.07 34.69
CA ILE A 86 7.89 28.79 35.99
C ILE A 86 8.31 29.91 36.94
N ARG A 87 7.35 30.73 37.39
CA ARG A 87 7.62 31.94 38.20
C ARG A 87 7.56 31.69 39.72
N GLY A 88 7.34 30.45 40.16
CA GLY A 88 7.30 30.03 41.57
C GLY A 88 6.97 28.53 41.74
N GLU A 89 6.75 28.05 42.96
CA GLU A 89 6.28 26.67 43.24
C GLU A 89 4.73 26.54 43.12
N GLY A 90 4.14 27.20 42.13
CA GLY A 90 2.71 27.08 41.84
C GLY A 90 2.33 25.69 41.33
N ASP A 91 1.02 25.39 41.35
CA ASP A 91 0.47 24.18 40.73
C ASP A 91 0.76 24.21 39.22
N LEU A 92 1.54 23.24 38.72
CA LEU A 92 1.93 23.10 37.30
C LEU A 92 0.76 23.20 36.33
N ARG A 93 -0.47 22.97 36.79
CA ARG A 93 -1.70 23.17 36.01
C ARG A 93 -1.92 24.60 35.54
N ASP A 94 -1.47 25.61 36.29
CA ASP A 94 -1.56 27.01 35.88
C ASP A 94 -0.61 27.27 34.70
N GLU A 95 0.62 26.76 34.78
CA GLU A 95 1.60 26.83 33.70
C GLU A 95 1.15 26.04 32.47
N ILE A 96 0.56 24.86 32.64
CA ILE A 96 -0.01 24.07 31.53
C ILE A 96 -1.14 24.84 30.84
N ARG A 97 -2.02 25.51 31.60
CA ARG A 97 -3.08 26.36 31.03
C ARG A 97 -2.49 27.52 30.23
N GLN A 98 -1.48 28.20 30.78
CA GLN A 98 -0.81 29.30 30.08
C GLN A 98 -0.12 28.80 28.80
N LEU A 99 0.54 27.66 28.86
CA LEU A 99 1.22 27.06 27.72
C LEU A 99 0.21 26.67 26.63
N HIS A 100 -0.93 26.06 26.99
CA HIS A 100 -2.01 25.78 26.06
C HIS A 100 -2.56 27.05 25.40
N GLN A 101 -2.81 28.11 26.16
CA GLN A 101 -3.27 29.39 25.62
C GLN A 101 -2.26 29.99 24.64
N ASN A 102 -0.96 29.91 24.94
CA ASN A 102 0.09 30.39 24.04
C ASN A 102 0.08 29.64 22.70
N LEU A 103 -0.13 28.32 22.74
CA LEU A 103 -0.28 27.51 21.52
C LEU A 103 -1.55 27.91 20.75
N MET A 104 -2.68 28.11 21.42
CA MET A 104 -3.94 28.52 20.78
C MET A 104 -3.89 29.93 20.17
N ASN A 105 -3.07 30.83 20.72
CA ASN A 105 -2.86 32.18 20.20
C ASN A 105 -1.84 32.25 19.04
N SER A 106 -1.10 31.18 18.78
CA SER A 106 -0.16 31.08 17.66
C SER A 106 -0.87 30.44 16.45
N PRO A 107 -0.97 31.12 15.30
CA PRO A 107 -1.68 30.59 14.14
C PRO A 107 -1.20 29.20 13.69
N GLY A 108 0.12 28.98 13.63
CA GLY A 108 0.69 27.69 13.23
C GLY A 108 0.41 26.57 14.22
N HIS A 109 0.59 26.85 15.52
CA HIS A 109 0.32 25.84 16.55
C HIS A 109 -1.18 25.51 16.67
N ARG A 110 -2.05 26.52 16.54
CA ARG A 110 -3.50 26.34 16.50
C ARG A 110 -3.91 25.50 15.28
N ALA A 111 -3.30 25.72 14.11
CA ALA A 111 -3.57 24.93 12.93
C ALA A 111 -3.28 23.44 13.17
N ASN A 112 -2.17 23.11 13.82
CA ASN A 112 -1.84 21.73 14.18
C ASN A 112 -2.85 21.13 15.18
N ILE A 113 -3.25 21.90 16.21
CA ILE A 113 -4.24 21.46 17.22
C ILE A 113 -5.63 21.24 16.61
N MET A 114 -6.00 22.02 15.59
CA MET A 114 -7.30 21.98 14.93
C MET A 114 -7.31 21.18 13.63
N GLY A 115 -6.18 20.58 13.25
CA GLY A 115 -6.06 19.75 12.06
C GLY A 115 -6.73 18.40 12.22
N ASP A 116 -6.59 17.56 11.19
CA ASP A 116 -7.33 16.32 11.05
C ASP A 116 -6.73 15.12 11.81
N ALA A 117 -5.64 15.33 12.55
CA ALA A 117 -5.00 14.28 13.34
C ALA A 117 -5.99 13.52 14.25
N ALA A 118 -5.79 12.21 14.37
CA ALA A 118 -6.56 11.35 15.26
C ALA A 118 -5.87 11.13 16.63
N PHE A 119 -4.54 11.26 16.68
CA PHE A 119 -3.73 10.98 17.86
C PHE A 119 -2.87 12.17 18.26
N VAL A 120 -2.57 12.22 19.56
CA VAL A 120 -1.61 13.16 20.13
C VAL A 120 -0.71 12.47 21.14
N GLY A 121 0.57 12.85 21.17
CA GLY A 121 1.49 12.56 22.26
C GLY A 121 1.97 13.86 22.91
N ILE A 122 1.92 13.94 24.24
CA ILE A 122 2.27 15.15 24.99
C ILE A 122 3.44 14.82 25.93
N GLY A 123 4.59 15.44 25.68
CA GLY A 123 5.76 15.29 26.55
C GLY A 123 5.99 16.54 27.38
N LEU A 124 5.67 16.49 28.68
CA LEU A 124 5.90 17.58 29.62
C LEU A 124 7.15 17.34 30.44
N GLU A 125 8.09 18.30 30.41
CA GLU A 125 9.32 18.21 31.19
C GLU A 125 9.61 19.53 31.89
N VAL A 126 10.03 19.44 33.15
CA VAL A 126 10.44 20.60 33.95
C VAL A 126 11.95 20.60 34.03
N GLY A 127 12.57 21.70 33.64
CA GLY A 127 14.02 21.85 33.69
C GLY A 127 14.44 23.31 33.69
N PHE A 128 15.71 23.53 33.35
CA PHE A 128 16.29 24.85 33.20
C PHE A 128 16.71 25.06 31.75
N MET A 129 16.58 26.28 31.25
CA MET A 129 17.03 26.68 29.92
C MET A 129 17.70 28.06 30.00
N THR A 130 18.84 28.23 29.33
CA THR A 130 19.60 29.47 29.32
C THR A 130 19.12 30.36 28.18
N VAL A 131 18.58 31.53 28.51
CA VAL A 131 18.17 32.51 27.50
C VAL A 131 18.91 33.81 27.75
N GLY A 132 19.76 34.21 26.80
CA GLY A 132 20.56 35.44 26.93
C GLY A 132 21.53 35.42 28.11
N GLY A 133 22.07 34.24 28.47
CA GLY A 133 23.02 34.06 29.56
C GLY A 133 22.41 34.01 30.97
N ARG A 134 21.10 33.77 31.08
CA ARG A 134 20.40 33.57 32.36
C ARG A 134 19.58 32.29 32.31
N ASP A 135 19.62 31.53 33.40
CA ASP A 135 18.88 30.29 33.55
C ASP A 135 17.45 30.57 33.99
N TYR A 136 16.48 30.03 33.26
CA TYR A 136 15.08 30.08 33.59
C TYR A 136 14.58 28.68 33.88
N LYS A 137 13.89 28.49 35.01
CA LYS A 137 13.12 27.27 35.23
C LYS A 137 11.93 27.29 34.28
N VAL A 138 11.76 26.26 33.47
CA VAL A 138 10.72 26.19 32.44
C VAL A 138 9.93 24.90 32.54
N LEU A 139 8.66 24.98 32.17
CA LEU A 139 7.87 23.83 31.74
C LEU A 139 7.97 23.78 30.22
N MET A 140 8.57 22.72 29.70
CA MET A 140 8.72 22.47 28.27
C MET A 140 7.71 21.43 27.82
N ALA A 141 7.13 21.65 26.64
CA ALA A 141 6.14 20.78 26.05
C ALA A 141 6.49 20.49 24.59
N THR A 142 6.35 19.23 24.21
CA THR A 142 6.28 18.78 22.82
C THR A 142 4.92 18.11 22.61
N GLN A 143 4.21 18.49 21.55
CA GLN A 143 3.01 17.79 21.09
C GLN A 143 3.28 17.23 19.70
N ASN A 144 3.25 15.90 19.60
CA ASN A 144 3.30 15.22 18.32
C ASN A 144 1.87 14.84 17.94
N PHE A 145 1.43 15.33 16.79
CA PHE A 145 0.14 14.99 16.20
C PHE A 145 0.39 13.99 15.08
N ALA A 146 -0.41 12.95 15.06
CA ALA A 146 -0.40 12.00 13.98
C ALA A 146 -1.82 11.58 13.63
N ASP A 147 -2.04 11.36 12.35
CA ASP A 147 -3.19 10.63 11.87
C ASP A 147 -2.78 9.18 11.61
N THR A 148 -3.71 8.26 11.84
CA THR A 148 -3.58 6.86 11.41
C THR A 148 -4.85 6.39 10.72
N ASP A 149 -5.69 7.31 10.22
CA ASP A 149 -7.03 7.02 9.69
C ASP A 149 -7.91 6.23 10.69
N GLY A 150 -7.73 6.50 11.98
CA GLY A 150 -8.44 5.82 13.06
C GLY A 150 -7.92 4.42 13.42
N GLN A 151 -6.76 4.00 12.89
CA GLN A 151 -6.15 2.70 13.22
C GLN A 151 -5.37 2.74 14.55
N LEU A 152 -5.82 1.98 15.55
CA LEU A 152 -5.05 1.67 16.75
C LEU A 152 -4.05 0.56 16.43
N ARG A 153 -2.78 0.91 16.15
CA ARG A 153 -1.73 -0.09 15.92
C ARG A 153 -1.21 -0.66 17.24
N LEU A 154 -1.67 -1.85 17.62
CA LEU A 154 -1.05 -2.68 18.66
C LEU A 154 0.30 -3.20 18.14
N ASP A 155 1.39 -2.49 18.41
CA ASP A 155 2.73 -3.07 18.36
C ASP A 155 2.84 -3.94 19.61
N ASN A 156 2.48 -5.21 19.44
CA ASN A 156 2.73 -6.26 20.40
C ASN A 156 4.18 -6.75 20.33
N GLY A 157 5.11 -5.98 19.73
CA GLY A 157 6.56 -6.05 19.92
C GLY A 157 7.01 -7.39 20.46
N SER A 158 7.01 -8.42 19.62
CA SER A 158 7.26 -9.83 19.96
C SER A 158 6.40 -10.39 21.10
N PHE A 159 5.35 -11.14 20.74
CA PHE A 159 4.95 -12.32 21.50
C PHE A 159 4.90 -13.54 20.58
N LEU A 160 5.88 -14.43 20.74
CA LEU A 160 5.55 -15.85 20.67
C LEU A 160 4.53 -16.11 21.78
N ARG A 161 3.27 -16.21 21.40
CA ARG A 161 2.35 -17.08 22.12
C ARG A 161 1.70 -17.99 21.10
N VAL A 162 2.48 -19.00 20.70
CA VAL A 162 1.93 -20.23 20.13
C VAL A 162 0.90 -20.74 21.14
N ALA A 163 -0.31 -21.04 20.68
CA ALA A 163 -1.30 -21.76 21.46
C ALA A 163 -0.61 -22.93 22.16
N GLU A 164 -0.87 -23.14 23.46
CA GLU A 164 -0.22 -24.20 24.25
C GLU A 164 -0.18 -25.51 23.45
N PRO A 165 0.98 -25.92 22.92
CA PRO A 165 1.08 -27.20 22.24
C PRO A 165 0.91 -28.23 23.34
N GLN A 166 0.01 -29.19 23.14
CA GLN A 166 -0.08 -30.37 24.00
C GLN A 166 1.35 -30.90 24.22
N PRO A 167 1.77 -31.17 25.46
CA PRO A 167 3.16 -31.40 25.77
C PRO A 167 3.71 -32.58 24.97
N ASN A 168 4.56 -32.28 23.98
CA ASN A 168 5.46 -33.28 23.43
C ASN A 168 6.54 -33.53 24.48
N THR A 169 6.29 -34.53 25.32
CA THR A 169 7.13 -34.91 26.48
C THR A 169 8.57 -35.31 26.12
N ALA A 170 8.91 -35.39 24.83
CA ALA A 170 10.26 -35.69 24.36
C ALA A 170 11.20 -34.46 24.29
N MET A 171 10.68 -33.22 24.25
CA MET A 171 11.51 -32.03 24.12
C MET A 171 11.68 -31.33 25.48
N GLN A 172 12.85 -31.53 26.10
CA GLN A 172 13.10 -31.15 27.51
C GLN A 172 13.66 -29.75 27.72
N THR A 173 14.12 -29.05 26.66
CA THR A 173 14.72 -27.72 26.82
C THR A 173 14.37 -26.78 25.66
N ARG A 174 14.33 -25.48 25.97
CA ARG A 174 14.14 -24.39 24.99
C ARG A 174 15.13 -24.46 23.83
N ALA A 175 16.39 -24.81 24.09
CA ALA A 175 17.43 -24.93 23.07
C ALA A 175 17.18 -26.10 22.09
N ALA A 176 16.61 -27.21 22.57
CA ALA A 176 16.25 -28.34 21.70
C ALA A 176 15.01 -28.04 20.84
N TRP A 177 14.12 -27.17 21.33
CA TRP A 177 12.97 -26.67 20.58
C TRP A 177 13.38 -25.65 19.52
N GLU A 178 14.24 -24.68 19.86
CA GLU A 178 14.78 -23.68 18.92
C GLU A 178 15.57 -24.32 17.75
N GLN A 179 16.23 -25.46 17.98
CA GLN A 179 16.93 -26.21 16.93
C GLN A 179 16.02 -27.06 16.03
N GLY A 180 14.77 -27.32 16.45
CA GLY A 180 13.79 -28.09 15.70
C GLY A 180 12.68 -27.25 15.07
N PHE A 181 12.71 -25.93 15.25
CA PHE A 181 11.72 -24.99 14.74
C PHE A 181 12.08 -24.55 13.32
N ASP A 182 11.16 -24.72 12.37
CA ASP A 182 11.36 -24.49 10.94
C ASP A 182 11.03 -23.05 10.48
N GLY A 183 10.80 -22.14 11.42
CA GLY A 183 10.59 -20.72 11.13
C GLY A 183 9.19 -20.34 10.66
N ARG A 184 8.23 -21.28 10.62
CA ARG A 184 6.83 -20.96 10.25
C ARG A 184 6.16 -20.13 11.34
N ALA A 185 5.75 -18.89 11.03
CA ALA A 185 4.83 -18.16 11.89
C ALA A 185 3.39 -18.54 11.51
N PHE A 186 2.76 -19.39 12.32
CA PHE A 186 1.32 -19.59 12.23
C PHE A 186 0.63 -18.46 12.98
N ALA A 187 0.12 -17.46 12.27
CA ALA A 187 -0.98 -16.64 12.78
C ALA A 187 -2.27 -17.48 12.72
N ALA A 188 -2.37 -18.49 13.59
CA ALA A 188 -3.61 -19.23 13.77
C ALA A 188 -4.40 -18.63 14.96
N ASP A 189 -5.63 -18.24 14.66
CA ASP A 189 -6.78 -18.11 15.58
C ASP A 189 -6.98 -16.82 16.38
N ALA A 190 -6.56 -15.67 15.88
CA ALA A 190 -7.43 -14.50 15.99
C ALA A 190 -7.90 -14.21 14.57
N PRO A 191 -9.19 -14.43 14.21
CA PRO A 191 -9.67 -13.96 12.93
C PRO A 191 -9.35 -12.46 12.86
N GLY A 192 -8.86 -12.05 11.70
CA GLY A 192 -8.92 -10.68 11.28
C GLY A 192 -10.18 -9.99 11.79
N THR A 193 -10.05 -8.79 12.30
CA THR A 193 -11.20 -8.11 12.89
C THR A 193 -12.11 -7.58 11.78
N ALA A 194 -13.24 -6.95 12.12
CA ALA A 194 -14.02 -6.22 11.13
C ALA A 194 -13.52 -4.77 10.96
N ARG A 195 -12.23 -4.54 11.20
CA ARG A 195 -11.57 -3.24 11.19
C ARG A 195 -10.29 -3.39 10.39
N ASN A 196 -9.86 -2.26 9.84
CA ASN A 196 -8.58 -2.14 9.16
C ASN A 196 -7.43 -2.61 10.06
N ASP A 197 -6.79 -3.70 9.68
CA ASP A 197 -5.69 -4.37 10.34
C ASP A 197 -4.40 -4.20 9.51
N ASP A 198 -3.24 -4.19 10.17
CA ASP A 198 -1.94 -4.09 9.49
C ASP A 198 -0.98 -5.17 9.96
N TYR A 199 -0.60 -6.05 9.03
CA TYR A 199 0.26 -7.21 9.23
C TYR A 199 1.62 -7.00 8.57
N ARG A 200 2.69 -7.12 9.36
CA ARG A 200 4.08 -7.22 8.88
C ARG A 200 4.65 -8.57 9.27
N LEU A 201 4.80 -9.44 8.29
CA LEU A 201 5.20 -10.83 8.48
C LEU A 201 6.72 -10.99 8.56
N GLY A 202 7.14 -12.23 8.77
CA GLY A 202 8.50 -12.63 9.01
C GLY A 202 9.33 -12.62 7.73
N ALA A 203 10.31 -13.51 7.65
CA ALA A 203 11.07 -13.78 6.43
C ALA A 203 11.00 -15.27 6.07
N GLY A 204 9.96 -15.94 6.57
CA GLY A 204 9.67 -17.34 6.30
C GLY A 204 8.25 -17.45 5.75
N ASN A 205 7.86 -18.66 5.38
CA ASN A 205 6.55 -18.92 4.81
C ASN A 205 5.44 -18.71 5.86
N ASP A 206 4.66 -17.67 5.69
CA ASP A 206 3.66 -17.19 6.62
C ASP A 206 2.24 -17.31 6.02
N SER A 207 1.22 -17.31 6.87
CA SER A 207 -0.18 -17.32 6.42
C SER A 207 -1.03 -16.40 7.28
N VAL A 208 -1.79 -15.53 6.62
CA VAL A 208 -2.65 -14.50 7.22
C VAL A 208 -4.04 -14.51 6.58
N ALA A 209 -5.05 -14.30 7.41
CA ALA A 209 -6.37 -13.83 7.01
C ALA A 209 -6.68 -12.54 7.78
N ALA A 210 -6.80 -11.43 7.05
CA ALA A 210 -6.74 -10.08 7.58
C ALA A 210 -8.07 -9.56 8.15
N GLY A 211 -9.21 -10.02 7.60
CA GLY A 211 -10.53 -9.84 8.22
C GLY A 211 -11.51 -9.10 7.33
N ASP A 212 -12.53 -8.47 7.92
CA ASP A 212 -13.22 -7.40 7.19
C ASP A 212 -12.54 -6.06 7.54
N GLY A 213 -12.63 -5.05 6.68
CA GLY A 213 -11.93 -3.79 6.84
C GLY A 213 -10.92 -3.58 5.72
N ASN A 214 -10.31 -2.39 5.67
CA ASN A 214 -9.30 -2.07 4.66
C ASN A 214 -7.91 -2.37 5.23
N ASP A 215 -7.40 -3.54 4.96
CA ASP A 215 -6.24 -4.11 5.60
C ASP A 215 -4.95 -3.85 4.81
N TRP A 216 -3.81 -3.89 5.49
CA TRP A 216 -2.50 -3.85 4.86
C TRP A 216 -1.69 -5.06 5.32
N VAL A 217 -1.23 -5.89 4.39
CA VAL A 217 -0.48 -7.12 4.70
C VAL A 217 0.81 -7.14 3.88
N ALA A 218 1.94 -7.33 4.55
CA ALA A 218 3.24 -7.50 3.91
C ALA A 218 3.91 -8.81 4.35
N GLY A 219 4.08 -9.74 3.40
CA GLY A 219 4.71 -11.06 3.51
C GLY A 219 6.22 -11.00 3.72
N ARG A 220 6.89 -10.20 2.89
CA ARG A 220 8.35 -9.98 2.83
C ARG A 220 9.12 -11.07 2.10
N ALA A 221 9.55 -12.11 2.78
CA ALA A 221 10.39 -13.14 2.20
C ALA A 221 9.83 -14.49 2.61
N GLY A 222 9.83 -15.47 1.70
CA GLY A 222 9.18 -16.74 1.93
C GLY A 222 7.97 -16.90 1.03
N ASN A 223 7.40 -18.10 1.01
CA ASN A 223 6.20 -18.37 0.23
C ASN A 223 4.98 -18.20 1.12
N ASP A 224 4.28 -17.08 0.98
CA ASP A 224 3.25 -16.61 1.88
C ASP A 224 1.84 -16.85 1.34
N ILE A 225 0.86 -16.91 2.25
CA ILE A 225 -0.57 -16.96 1.90
C ILE A 225 -1.27 -15.79 2.61
N LEU A 226 -1.62 -14.76 1.85
CA LEU A 226 -2.21 -13.52 2.35
C LEU A 226 -3.67 -13.41 1.87
N ARG A 227 -4.60 -13.17 2.79
CA ARG A 227 -6.02 -12.97 2.46
C ARG A 227 -6.52 -11.68 3.09
N GLY A 228 -7.09 -10.78 2.29
CA GLY A 228 -7.75 -9.56 2.73
C GLY A 228 -9.10 -9.88 3.38
N ALA A 229 -9.97 -10.52 2.61
CA ALA A 229 -11.40 -10.71 2.83
C ALA A 229 -12.22 -9.46 2.45
N ALA A 230 -13.09 -8.91 3.29
CA ALA A 230 -14.00 -7.86 2.82
C ALA A 230 -13.47 -6.46 3.13
N GLY A 231 -13.21 -5.63 2.12
CA GLY A 231 -12.80 -4.24 2.31
C GLY A 231 -11.97 -3.72 1.14
N HIS A 232 -11.09 -2.77 1.38
CA HIS A 232 -10.16 -2.25 0.36
C HIS A 232 -8.74 -2.54 0.83
N ASP A 233 -8.27 -3.72 0.50
CA ASP A 233 -7.09 -4.33 1.07
C ASP A 233 -5.86 -4.05 0.24
N ARG A 234 -4.72 -4.02 0.91
CA ARG A 234 -3.41 -3.92 0.28
C ARG A 234 -2.54 -5.10 0.71
N LEU A 235 -2.32 -6.04 -0.20
CA LEU A 235 -1.53 -7.25 0.06
C LEU A 235 -0.22 -7.19 -0.74
N ILE A 236 0.90 -7.47 -0.08
CA ILE A 236 2.24 -7.44 -0.68
C ILE A 236 2.95 -8.74 -0.30
N GLY A 237 3.23 -9.62 -1.27
CA GLY A 237 4.03 -10.84 -1.07
C GLY A 237 5.51 -10.54 -0.87
N ALA A 238 6.04 -9.74 -1.79
CA ALA A 238 7.41 -9.25 -1.93
C ALA A 238 8.43 -10.28 -2.44
N GLY A 239 8.65 -11.42 -1.81
CA GLY A 239 9.70 -12.33 -2.30
C GLY A 239 9.48 -13.77 -1.90
N GLY A 240 9.55 -14.67 -2.87
CA GLY A 240 9.09 -16.05 -2.73
C GLY A 240 7.86 -16.26 -3.61
N SER A 241 7.30 -17.47 -3.59
CA SER A 241 6.11 -17.77 -4.39
C SER A 241 4.86 -17.66 -3.53
N ASP A 242 4.13 -16.56 -3.70
CA ASP A 242 3.08 -16.11 -2.81
C ASP A 242 1.67 -16.41 -3.35
N VAL A 243 0.69 -16.49 -2.45
CA VAL A 243 -0.74 -16.59 -2.76
C VAL A 243 -1.46 -15.44 -2.09
N LEU A 244 -1.97 -14.49 -2.87
CA LEU A 244 -2.69 -13.31 -2.41
C LEU A 244 -4.16 -13.39 -2.86
N ASP A 245 -5.08 -13.11 -1.95
CA ASP A 245 -6.52 -13.10 -2.18
C ASP A 245 -7.13 -11.84 -1.56
N GLY A 246 -7.53 -10.86 -2.38
CA GLY A 246 -8.13 -9.60 -1.94
C GLY A 246 -9.48 -9.86 -1.29
N GLY A 247 -10.41 -10.42 -2.06
CA GLY A 247 -11.76 -10.72 -1.63
C GLY A 247 -12.74 -9.65 -2.11
N PRO A 248 -13.82 -9.38 -1.36
CA PRO A 248 -14.74 -8.30 -1.75
C PRO A 248 -14.22 -6.90 -1.44
N GLY A 249 -14.00 -6.11 -2.48
CA GLY A 249 -13.91 -4.66 -2.55
C GLY A 249 -12.82 -4.24 -3.54
N ASN A 250 -12.34 -2.99 -3.46
CA ASN A 250 -11.33 -2.48 -4.39
C ASN A 250 -9.94 -2.68 -3.78
N ASP A 251 -9.27 -3.75 -4.17
CA ASP A 251 -8.03 -4.22 -3.56
C ASP A 251 -6.79 -3.88 -4.39
N THR A 252 -5.64 -3.93 -3.73
CA THR A 252 -4.31 -3.64 -4.29
C THR A 252 -3.38 -4.79 -3.92
N LEU A 253 -3.07 -5.67 -4.88
CA LEU A 253 -2.26 -6.87 -4.67
C LEU A 253 -0.94 -6.76 -5.42
N GLN A 254 0.17 -7.06 -4.75
CA GLN A 254 1.51 -7.06 -5.33
C GLN A 254 2.24 -8.36 -4.98
N GLY A 255 2.56 -9.18 -5.99
CA GLY A 255 3.27 -10.46 -5.87
C GLY A 255 4.71 -10.25 -5.42
N GLY A 256 5.54 -9.67 -6.28
CA GLY A 256 6.94 -9.38 -6.00
C GLY A 256 7.88 -10.30 -6.78
N ASP A 257 8.97 -10.75 -6.17
CA ASP A 257 9.87 -11.72 -6.78
C ASP A 257 9.33 -13.14 -6.57
N GLY A 258 8.95 -13.90 -7.59
CA GLY A 258 8.23 -15.12 -7.27
C GLY A 258 7.67 -15.96 -8.41
N LEU A 259 6.73 -16.81 -8.02
CA LEU A 259 5.79 -17.49 -8.91
C LEU A 259 4.45 -17.33 -8.20
N ASP A 260 3.82 -16.19 -8.40
CA ASP A 260 2.78 -15.70 -7.52
C ASP A 260 1.39 -16.01 -8.07
N ARG A 261 0.43 -16.16 -7.15
CA ARG A 261 -0.99 -16.30 -7.48
C ARG A 261 -1.77 -15.19 -6.80
N LEU A 262 -2.33 -14.29 -7.59
CA LEU A 262 -3.10 -13.15 -7.12
C LEU A 262 -4.57 -13.32 -7.55
N SER A 263 -5.48 -13.14 -6.60
CA SER A 263 -6.93 -13.12 -6.82
C SER A 263 -7.47 -11.79 -6.29
N GLY A 264 -8.05 -10.95 -7.16
CA GLY A 264 -8.69 -9.68 -6.79
C GLY A 264 -9.97 -9.92 -6.01
N GLY A 265 -10.98 -10.50 -6.67
CA GLY A 265 -12.22 -10.90 -6.05
C GLY A 265 -13.40 -10.16 -6.65
N THR A 266 -14.09 -9.33 -5.87
CA THR A 266 -15.18 -8.51 -6.41
C THR A 266 -14.93 -7.04 -6.11
N GLY A 267 -15.00 -6.15 -7.09
CA GLY A 267 -14.68 -4.74 -6.93
C GLY A 267 -13.66 -4.34 -7.99
N ASN A 268 -13.22 -3.09 -7.97
CA ASN A 268 -12.25 -2.62 -8.96
C ASN A 268 -10.84 -2.77 -8.39
N ASP A 269 -10.14 -3.80 -8.82
CA ASP A 269 -8.88 -4.26 -8.25
C ASP A 269 -7.66 -3.84 -9.06
N MET A 270 -6.51 -3.82 -8.40
CA MET A 270 -5.22 -3.56 -9.01
C MET A 270 -4.20 -4.62 -8.60
N LEU A 271 -3.77 -5.42 -9.56
CA LEU A 271 -2.90 -6.57 -9.38
C LEU A 271 -1.58 -6.38 -10.13
N TRP A 272 -0.45 -6.58 -9.45
CA TRP A 272 0.89 -6.63 -10.03
C TRP A 272 1.57 -7.96 -9.71
N GLY A 273 1.98 -8.73 -10.72
CA GLY A 273 2.82 -9.91 -10.54
C GLY A 273 4.25 -9.53 -10.15
N ASP A 274 4.80 -8.50 -10.80
CA ASP A 274 6.19 -8.03 -10.70
C ASP A 274 7.18 -8.97 -11.40
N ALA A 275 7.95 -9.80 -10.69
CA ALA A 275 9.01 -10.60 -11.30
C ALA A 275 8.75 -12.09 -11.07
N GLY A 276 8.37 -12.82 -12.12
CA GLY A 276 7.99 -14.21 -11.96
C GLY A 276 7.29 -14.78 -13.17
N ASN A 277 6.77 -16.01 -13.07
CA ASN A 277 5.74 -16.46 -13.99
C ASN A 277 4.47 -16.54 -13.17
N ASP A 278 3.71 -15.45 -13.17
CA ASP A 278 2.67 -15.19 -12.21
C ASP A 278 1.30 -15.53 -12.79
N SER A 279 0.31 -15.69 -11.92
CA SER A 279 -1.08 -15.90 -12.31
C SER A 279 -1.99 -14.92 -11.58
N LEU A 280 -2.63 -14.05 -12.34
CA LEU A 280 -3.46 -12.95 -11.85
C LEU A 280 -4.92 -13.17 -12.32
N TRP A 281 -5.85 -13.20 -11.39
CA TRP A 281 -7.29 -13.31 -11.64
C TRP A 281 -8.02 -12.17 -10.94
N ALA A 282 -8.61 -11.24 -11.69
CA ALA A 282 -9.32 -10.09 -11.10
C ALA A 282 -10.73 -10.46 -10.64
N ALA A 283 -11.45 -11.26 -11.44
CA ALA A 283 -12.83 -11.69 -11.23
C ALA A 283 -13.88 -10.61 -11.54
N ASP A 284 -14.68 -10.11 -10.59
CA ASP A 284 -15.76 -9.17 -10.93
C ASP A 284 -15.32 -7.73 -10.70
N GLY A 285 -15.37 -6.84 -11.69
CA GLY A 285 -14.76 -5.53 -11.47
C GLY A 285 -14.62 -4.61 -12.65
N SER A 286 -13.59 -3.79 -12.62
CA SER A 286 -13.10 -3.00 -13.75
C SER A 286 -11.66 -2.75 -13.40
N ASP A 287 -10.85 -3.72 -13.76
CA ASP A 287 -9.65 -4.06 -13.03
C ASP A 287 -8.40 -3.68 -13.79
N ARG A 288 -7.29 -3.64 -13.09
CA ARG A 288 -5.99 -3.33 -13.66
C ARG A 288 -4.97 -4.39 -13.30
N LEU A 289 -4.55 -5.16 -14.29
CA LEU A 289 -3.60 -6.26 -14.14
C LEU A 289 -2.29 -5.95 -14.87
N LEU A 290 -1.17 -6.10 -14.17
CA LEU A 290 0.19 -6.05 -14.72
C LEU A 290 0.91 -7.35 -14.39
N GLY A 291 1.33 -8.11 -15.40
CA GLY A 291 2.13 -9.32 -15.24
C GLY A 291 3.52 -8.96 -14.72
N GLY A 292 4.30 -8.28 -15.56
CA GLY A 292 5.61 -7.76 -15.20
C GLY A 292 6.71 -8.45 -15.98
N LEU A 293 7.68 -9.05 -15.30
CA LEU A 293 8.78 -9.79 -15.91
C LEU A 293 8.50 -11.28 -15.83
N GLY A 294 8.51 -11.97 -16.96
CA GLY A 294 8.39 -13.42 -17.08
C GLY A 294 7.10 -13.80 -17.80
N ASN A 295 6.72 -15.08 -17.80
CA ASN A 295 5.60 -15.56 -18.62
C ASN A 295 4.35 -15.67 -17.75
N ASP A 296 3.47 -14.67 -17.87
CA ASP A 296 2.36 -14.49 -16.96
C ASP A 296 1.04 -14.97 -17.54
N VAL A 297 0.09 -15.28 -16.65
CA VAL A 297 -1.30 -15.59 -17.00
C VAL A 297 -2.22 -14.58 -16.32
N LEU A 298 -2.89 -13.75 -17.12
CA LEU A 298 -3.78 -12.69 -16.65
C LEU A 298 -5.21 -12.97 -17.11
N ALA A 299 -6.16 -12.87 -16.18
CA ALA A 299 -7.59 -12.93 -16.48
C ALA A 299 -8.31 -11.77 -15.78
N GLY A 300 -8.95 -10.91 -16.58
CA GLY A 300 -9.77 -9.79 -16.10
C GLY A 300 -11.01 -10.33 -15.39
N GLY A 301 -11.95 -10.88 -16.15
CA GLY A 301 -13.13 -11.53 -15.61
C GLY A 301 -14.40 -10.87 -16.11
N THR A 302 -15.15 -10.17 -15.25
CA THR A 302 -16.32 -9.40 -15.67
C THR A 302 -16.06 -7.90 -15.46
N GLY A 303 -16.59 -7.09 -16.39
CA GLY A 303 -16.43 -5.64 -16.41
C GLY A 303 -15.34 -5.17 -17.37
N ASN A 304 -14.99 -3.88 -17.34
CA ASN A 304 -14.10 -3.32 -18.36
C ASN A 304 -12.67 -3.26 -17.81
N ASP A 305 -11.84 -4.20 -18.23
CA ASP A 305 -10.53 -4.43 -17.63
C ASP A 305 -9.38 -3.88 -18.46
N TRP A 306 -8.27 -3.61 -17.79
CA TRP A 306 -7.00 -3.24 -18.40
C TRP A 306 -5.93 -4.27 -18.04
N LEU A 307 -5.39 -4.96 -19.03
CA LEU A 307 -4.39 -6.02 -18.87
C LEU A 307 -3.10 -5.68 -19.62
N SER A 308 -1.96 -5.76 -18.93
CA SER A 308 -0.61 -5.67 -19.51
C SER A 308 0.24 -6.86 -19.09
N GLY A 309 0.70 -7.68 -20.04
CA GLY A 309 1.66 -8.76 -19.74
C GLY A 309 3.07 -8.23 -19.42
N ASP A 310 3.41 -7.09 -20.02
CA ASP A 310 4.70 -6.41 -19.94
C ASP A 310 5.86 -7.14 -20.64
N ALA A 311 6.61 -8.04 -20.04
CA ALA A 311 7.75 -8.68 -20.70
C ALA A 311 7.78 -10.19 -20.49
N GLY A 312 7.59 -10.95 -21.57
CA GLY A 312 7.67 -12.40 -21.54
C GLY A 312 6.79 -13.05 -22.61
N HIS A 313 6.25 -14.22 -22.32
CA HIS A 313 5.33 -14.93 -23.21
C HIS A 313 4.01 -15.11 -22.47
N ASP A 314 3.20 -14.07 -22.53
CA ASP A 314 2.08 -13.90 -21.63
C ASP A 314 0.79 -14.45 -22.23
N THR A 315 -0.14 -14.85 -21.38
CA THR A 315 -1.51 -15.24 -21.77
C THR A 315 -2.50 -14.34 -21.09
N LEU A 316 -3.19 -13.51 -21.86
CA LEU A 316 -4.16 -12.51 -21.39
C LEU A 316 -5.56 -12.89 -21.85
N SER A 317 -6.52 -12.88 -20.92
CA SER A 317 -7.94 -13.04 -21.17
C SER A 317 -8.71 -11.87 -20.57
N GLY A 318 -9.40 -11.07 -21.38
CA GLY A 318 -10.26 -9.96 -20.92
C GLY A 318 -11.44 -10.49 -20.14
N GLY A 319 -12.35 -11.19 -20.81
CA GLY A 319 -13.50 -11.84 -20.20
C GLY A 319 -14.82 -11.29 -20.74
N GLU A 320 -15.73 -10.90 -19.87
CA GLU A 320 -16.95 -10.18 -20.23
C GLU A 320 -16.76 -8.69 -20.02
N GLY A 321 -17.03 -7.85 -21.02
CA GLY A 321 -16.89 -6.40 -20.92
C GLY A 321 -16.10 -5.84 -22.09
N ASN A 322 -15.81 -4.55 -22.06
CA ASN A 322 -14.99 -3.91 -23.09
C ASN A 322 -13.58 -3.74 -22.56
N ASP A 323 -12.71 -4.68 -22.91
CA ASP A 323 -11.39 -4.80 -22.29
C ASP A 323 -10.30 -4.15 -23.13
N MET A 324 -9.21 -3.77 -22.48
CA MET A 324 -7.99 -3.29 -23.14
C MET A 324 -6.82 -4.20 -22.80
N LEU A 325 -6.30 -4.91 -23.81
CA LEU A 325 -5.23 -5.90 -23.64
C LEU A 325 -3.96 -5.44 -24.35
N ARG A 326 -2.84 -5.51 -23.64
CA ARG A 326 -1.49 -5.30 -24.18
C ARG A 326 -0.61 -6.48 -23.79
N GLY A 327 -0.15 -7.26 -24.76
CA GLY A 327 0.78 -8.36 -24.50
C GLY A 327 2.06 -7.84 -23.87
N GLY A 328 2.69 -6.86 -24.54
CA GLY A 328 3.98 -6.35 -24.12
C GLY A 328 5.04 -6.95 -25.03
N ALA A 329 6.26 -7.14 -24.54
CA ALA A 329 7.35 -7.71 -25.31
C ALA A 329 7.38 -9.24 -25.20
N GLY A 330 7.26 -9.91 -26.34
CA GLY A 330 7.65 -11.30 -26.51
C GLY A 330 6.70 -12.08 -27.41
N ARG A 331 5.98 -13.05 -26.90
CA ARG A 331 5.13 -13.90 -27.76
C ARG A 331 3.87 -14.22 -26.99
N ASP A 332 2.91 -13.33 -27.15
CA ASP A 332 1.78 -13.29 -26.25
C ASP A 332 0.54 -13.87 -26.91
N LEU A 333 -0.34 -14.41 -26.08
CA LEU A 333 -1.65 -14.91 -26.46
C LEU A 333 -2.70 -14.02 -25.81
N LEU A 334 -3.45 -13.27 -26.63
CA LEU A 334 -4.48 -12.35 -26.17
C LEU A 334 -5.86 -12.84 -26.60
N ASN A 335 -6.82 -12.85 -25.69
CA ASN A 335 -8.22 -13.13 -25.98
C ASN A 335 -9.09 -12.09 -25.26
N GLY A 336 -9.78 -11.24 -26.01
CA GLY A 336 -10.64 -10.19 -25.44
C GLY A 336 -11.86 -10.80 -24.75
N GLY A 337 -12.55 -11.70 -25.44
CA GLY A 337 -13.69 -12.41 -24.88
C GLY A 337 -15.00 -11.88 -25.46
N ALA A 338 -15.91 -11.46 -24.59
CA ALA A 338 -17.22 -10.97 -24.96
C ALA A 338 -17.33 -9.48 -24.67
N GLY A 339 -17.64 -8.69 -25.70
CA GLY A 339 -17.77 -7.24 -25.61
C GLY A 339 -16.93 -6.61 -26.70
N ALA A 340 -16.71 -5.30 -26.64
CA ALA A 340 -15.95 -4.56 -27.63
C ALA A 340 -14.53 -4.31 -27.13
N ASP A 341 -13.61 -5.19 -27.49
CA ASP A 341 -12.26 -5.22 -26.91
C ASP A 341 -11.25 -4.43 -27.73
N SER A 342 -10.20 -3.95 -27.08
CA SER A 342 -9.09 -3.22 -27.69
C SER A 342 -7.77 -3.94 -27.46
N PHE A 343 -7.15 -4.42 -28.54
CA PHE A 343 -5.83 -5.05 -28.50
C PHE A 343 -4.76 -4.04 -28.92
N VAL A 344 -3.82 -3.75 -28.03
CA VAL A 344 -2.82 -2.68 -28.20
C VAL A 344 -1.45 -3.27 -28.48
N PHE A 345 -0.84 -2.83 -29.59
CA PHE A 345 0.48 -3.28 -30.04
C PHE A 345 1.41 -2.10 -30.34
N SER A 346 2.67 -2.25 -29.95
CA SER A 346 3.76 -1.32 -30.27
C SER A 346 4.92 -2.04 -30.96
N ILE A 347 5.88 -1.29 -31.50
CA ILE A 347 7.15 -1.86 -31.98
C ILE A 347 7.86 -2.52 -30.80
N GLY A 348 8.43 -3.70 -31.02
CA GLY A 348 9.09 -4.50 -29.99
C GLY A 348 8.13 -5.36 -29.18
N SER A 349 6.84 -5.42 -29.54
CA SER A 349 5.90 -6.34 -28.87
C SER A 349 6.18 -7.81 -29.21
N GLY A 350 6.91 -8.07 -30.30
CA GLY A 350 7.21 -9.43 -30.72
C GLY A 350 6.05 -10.07 -31.47
N ALA A 351 5.80 -11.35 -31.23
CA ALA A 351 5.17 -12.26 -32.19
C ALA A 351 3.80 -12.79 -31.74
N ASP A 352 2.83 -11.90 -31.53
CA ASP A 352 1.62 -12.17 -30.76
C ASP A 352 0.51 -12.88 -31.55
N THR A 353 -0.42 -13.48 -30.80
CA THR A 353 -1.63 -14.11 -31.32
C THR A 353 -2.86 -13.56 -30.61
N VAL A 354 -3.80 -13.02 -31.38
CA VAL A 354 -5.14 -12.66 -30.91
C VAL A 354 -6.11 -13.80 -31.23
N GLN A 355 -6.78 -14.33 -30.23
CA GLN A 355 -7.86 -15.31 -30.37
C GLN A 355 -9.22 -14.67 -30.09
N GLY A 356 -10.28 -15.28 -30.62
CA GLY A 356 -11.65 -14.83 -30.34
C GLY A 356 -12.08 -13.54 -31.04
N TYR A 357 -11.19 -12.90 -31.82
CA TYR A 357 -11.42 -11.60 -32.46
C TYR A 357 -12.74 -11.51 -33.23
N GLN A 358 -13.56 -10.52 -32.87
CA GLN A 358 -14.88 -10.25 -33.41
C GLN A 358 -14.84 -9.02 -34.31
N HIS A 359 -14.74 -9.24 -35.62
CA HIS A 359 -14.75 -8.16 -36.60
C HIS A 359 -16.00 -7.25 -36.48
N GLY A 360 -15.79 -5.93 -36.52
CA GLY A 360 -16.82 -4.91 -36.35
C GLY A 360 -17.30 -4.71 -34.91
N ILE A 361 -16.68 -5.40 -33.95
CA ILE A 361 -16.92 -5.27 -32.51
C ILE A 361 -15.60 -4.90 -31.83
N ASP A 362 -14.55 -5.69 -32.08
CA ASP A 362 -13.22 -5.52 -31.49
C ASP A 362 -12.33 -4.61 -32.33
N ARG A 363 -11.32 -4.02 -31.67
CA ARG A 363 -10.35 -3.09 -32.27
C ARG A 363 -8.93 -3.56 -32.10
N LEU A 364 -8.14 -3.44 -33.17
CA LEU A 364 -6.68 -3.48 -33.09
C LEU A 364 -6.12 -2.06 -33.12
N ILE A 365 -5.36 -1.71 -32.10
CA ILE A 365 -4.68 -0.43 -31.96
C ILE A 365 -3.18 -0.70 -32.13
N ILE A 366 -2.61 -0.18 -33.21
CA ILE A 366 -1.18 -0.29 -33.50
C ILE A 366 -0.58 1.11 -33.39
N ASP A 367 0.53 1.24 -32.67
CA ASP A 367 1.18 2.54 -32.42
C ASP A 367 1.40 3.34 -33.72
N ALA A 368 1.05 4.63 -33.66
CA ALA A 368 0.72 5.47 -34.82
C ALA A 368 1.90 5.70 -35.77
N ASP A 369 3.14 5.63 -35.27
CA ASP A 369 4.38 5.83 -36.04
C ASP A 369 4.56 4.82 -37.20
N ARG A 370 3.75 3.75 -37.26
CA ARG A 370 3.75 2.75 -38.34
C ARG A 370 2.52 2.83 -39.26
N LEU A 371 1.50 3.62 -38.90
CA LEU A 371 0.29 3.82 -39.72
C LEU A 371 0.44 4.98 -40.72
N ASP A 372 1.66 5.51 -40.89
CA ASP A 372 2.02 6.60 -41.82
C ASP A 372 1.80 6.29 -43.32
N ALA A 373 1.31 5.10 -43.65
CA ALA A 373 0.97 4.68 -45.01
C ALA A 373 -0.53 4.86 -45.31
N ASP A 374 -0.84 5.13 -46.59
CA ASP A 374 -2.20 4.91 -47.12
C ASP A 374 -2.66 3.51 -46.68
N PRO A 375 -3.81 3.36 -46.00
CA PRO A 375 -4.20 2.06 -45.48
C PRO A 375 -4.32 0.97 -46.55
N ALA A 376 -4.64 1.32 -47.80
CA ALA A 376 -4.63 0.35 -48.89
C ALA A 376 -3.21 -0.18 -49.18
N VAL A 377 -2.19 0.67 -49.05
CA VAL A 377 -0.78 0.28 -49.16
C VAL A 377 -0.37 -0.56 -47.96
N PHE A 378 -0.76 -0.17 -46.74
CA PHE A 378 -0.48 -0.93 -45.53
C PHE A 378 -1.04 -2.35 -45.63
N MET A 379 -2.32 -2.50 -46.00
CA MET A 379 -2.96 -3.80 -46.18
C MET A 379 -2.23 -4.67 -47.21
N ARG A 380 -1.81 -4.09 -48.34
CA ARG A 380 -1.10 -4.82 -49.41
C ARG A 380 0.27 -5.34 -48.94
N ASP A 381 1.01 -4.52 -48.20
CA ASP A 381 2.42 -4.78 -47.90
C ASP A 381 2.63 -5.52 -46.58
N HIS A 382 1.70 -5.38 -45.63
CA HIS A 382 1.87 -5.88 -44.26
C HIS A 382 0.84 -6.95 -43.85
N MET A 383 -0.29 -7.08 -44.56
CA MET A 383 -1.35 -8.01 -44.15
C MET A 383 -1.50 -9.18 -45.12
N ALA A 384 -1.53 -10.39 -44.58
CA ALA A 384 -1.69 -11.61 -45.37
C ALA A 384 -2.69 -12.59 -44.73
N ARG A 385 -3.60 -13.12 -45.55
CA ARG A 385 -4.48 -14.21 -45.14
C ARG A 385 -3.71 -15.54 -45.14
N THR A 386 -3.87 -16.31 -44.07
CA THR A 386 -3.32 -17.65 -43.90
C THR A 386 -4.41 -18.65 -43.51
N ALA A 387 -4.03 -19.93 -43.40
CA ALA A 387 -4.93 -20.97 -42.90
C ALA A 387 -5.33 -20.78 -41.42
N ALA A 388 -4.51 -20.07 -40.64
CA ALA A 388 -4.74 -19.81 -39.22
C ALA A 388 -5.54 -18.53 -38.96
N GLY A 389 -5.47 -17.55 -39.88
CA GLY A 389 -6.10 -16.24 -39.69
C GLY A 389 -5.46 -15.16 -40.56
N ILE A 390 -5.46 -13.92 -40.07
CA ILE A 390 -4.78 -12.78 -40.71
C ILE A 390 -3.45 -12.54 -39.98
N VAL A 391 -2.36 -12.49 -40.73
CA VAL A 391 -1.05 -12.11 -40.21
C VAL A 391 -0.80 -10.66 -40.60
N ILE A 392 -0.39 -9.84 -39.62
CA ILE A 392 0.08 -8.47 -39.79
C ILE A 392 1.58 -8.46 -39.44
N ASP A 393 2.43 -8.22 -40.43
CA ASP A 393 3.88 -8.12 -40.26
C ASP A 393 4.28 -6.67 -39.99
N LEU A 394 4.74 -6.38 -38.79
CA LEU A 394 5.16 -5.03 -38.38
C LEU A 394 6.64 -4.79 -38.65
N GLY A 395 7.40 -5.79 -39.11
CA GLY A 395 8.83 -5.72 -39.37
C GLY A 395 9.67 -5.93 -38.11
N GLY A 396 10.98 -6.16 -38.28
CA GLY A 396 11.90 -6.36 -37.14
C GLY A 396 11.72 -7.67 -36.37
N GLY A 397 10.84 -8.56 -36.84
CA GLY A 397 10.43 -9.79 -36.13
C GLY A 397 9.08 -9.65 -35.43
N ASP A 398 8.53 -8.44 -35.35
CA ASP A 398 7.22 -8.17 -34.76
C ASP A 398 6.10 -8.59 -35.71
N ARG A 399 5.13 -9.35 -35.21
CA ARG A 399 3.98 -9.82 -35.99
C ARG A 399 2.76 -10.02 -35.10
N ILE A 400 1.57 -9.83 -35.67
CA ILE A 400 0.30 -10.14 -35.02
C ILE A 400 -0.41 -11.20 -35.86
N LEU A 401 -0.78 -12.33 -35.26
CA LEU A 401 -1.72 -13.28 -35.84
C LEU A 401 -3.11 -13.05 -35.24
N VAL A 402 -4.02 -12.50 -36.02
CA VAL A 402 -5.46 -12.47 -35.67
C VAL A 402 -6.07 -13.80 -36.11
N ALA A 403 -6.24 -14.72 -35.15
CA ALA A 403 -6.69 -16.08 -35.41
C ALA A 403 -8.18 -16.10 -35.77
N GLY A 404 -8.53 -16.76 -36.88
CA GLY A 404 -9.91 -16.83 -37.34
C GLY A 404 -10.02 -17.22 -38.81
N GLN A 405 -10.62 -18.38 -39.07
CA GLN A 405 -10.75 -18.90 -40.45
C GLN A 405 -11.81 -18.18 -41.29
N THR A 406 -12.62 -17.30 -40.71
CA THR A 406 -13.65 -16.54 -41.42
C THR A 406 -13.25 -15.08 -41.67
N LEU A 407 -12.17 -14.60 -41.04
CA LEU A 407 -11.73 -13.20 -41.13
C LEU A 407 -11.17 -12.83 -42.50
N THR A 408 -11.45 -11.62 -42.98
CA THR A 408 -10.87 -11.07 -44.21
C THR A 408 -9.83 -10.00 -43.89
N VAL A 409 -8.88 -9.77 -44.81
CA VAL A 409 -7.89 -8.70 -44.66
C VAL A 409 -8.60 -7.34 -44.57
N GLU A 410 -9.54 -7.09 -45.47
CA GLU A 410 -10.33 -5.85 -45.50
C GLU A 410 -11.12 -5.64 -44.20
N GLY A 411 -11.72 -6.69 -43.65
CA GLY A 411 -12.47 -6.59 -42.39
C GLY A 411 -11.58 -6.16 -41.23
N VAL A 412 -10.52 -6.91 -40.95
CA VAL A 412 -9.57 -6.57 -39.86
C VAL A 412 -8.97 -5.17 -40.07
N ALA A 413 -8.72 -4.78 -41.32
CA ALA A 413 -8.17 -3.46 -41.60
C ALA A 413 -9.18 -2.33 -41.38
N ASN A 414 -10.48 -2.53 -41.63
CA ASN A 414 -11.51 -1.54 -41.32
C ASN A 414 -11.57 -1.25 -39.81
N ASP A 415 -11.37 -2.26 -38.97
CA ASP A 415 -11.36 -2.10 -37.51
C ASP A 415 -10.10 -1.35 -37.01
N ILE A 416 -9.00 -1.38 -37.76
CA ILE A 416 -7.79 -0.60 -37.49
C ILE A 416 -7.97 0.86 -37.94
N PHE A 417 -8.41 1.08 -39.19
CA PHE A 417 -8.36 2.38 -39.86
C PHE A 417 -9.68 3.18 -39.83
N GLY A 418 -10.81 2.56 -39.48
CA GLY A 418 -12.13 3.20 -39.41
C GLY A 418 -12.61 3.75 -40.77
N PHE A 419 -12.85 2.85 -41.73
CA PHE A 419 -13.32 3.21 -43.08
C PHE A 419 -14.84 3.25 -43.24
#